data_AF-A0A7H8NBN9-F1
#
_entry.id   AF-A0A7H8NBN9-F1
#
_cell.length_a   1.000
_cell.length_b   1.000
_cell.length_c   1.000
_cell.angle_alpha   90.00
_cell.angle_beta   90.00
_cell.angle_gamma   90.00
#
_symmetry.space_group_name_H-M   'P 1'
#
loop_
_entity.id
_entity.type
_entity.pdbx_description
1 polymer ?
#
loop_
_entity_poly.entity_id
_entity_poly.type
_entity_poly.pdbx_seq_one_letter_code
_entity_poly.pdbx_strand_id
1 'polypeptide(L)'
;MIPQRGDTTQQLLAVSWLVLSLTAVGVERYATQTLPTECIVAFSRITVGDEPRDEQWPDEATFDRAYQAALDSGRCERPRKRWEEWVG
;
A
#
# COMPACT_ATOMS: atom_id res chain seq x y z
N MET A 1 22.17 -42.68 29.12
CA MET A 1 22.45 -41.64 28.11
C MET A 1 22.14 -40.29 28.72
N ILE A 2 23.16 -39.50 29.03
CA ILE A 2 23.01 -38.14 29.56
C ILE A 2 22.91 -37.22 28.34
N PRO A 3 21.85 -36.42 28.18
CA PRO A 3 21.74 -35.52 27.04
C PRO A 3 22.88 -34.48 27.06
N GLN A 4 23.54 -34.32 25.92
CA GLN A 4 24.61 -33.36 25.68
C GLN A 4 24.07 -31.93 25.84
N ARG A 5 24.40 -31.29 26.97
CA ARG A 5 23.97 -29.93 27.36
C ARG A 5 24.36 -28.83 26.34
N GLY A 6 25.34 -29.10 25.48
CA GLY A 6 25.73 -28.20 24.38
C GLY A 6 24.74 -28.18 23.21
N ASP A 7 24.08 -29.30 22.94
CA ASP A 7 23.22 -29.49 21.76
C ASP A 7 21.90 -28.72 21.91
N THR A 8 21.33 -28.75 23.13
CA THR A 8 20.09 -28.03 23.45
C THR A 8 20.28 -26.51 23.37
N THR A 9 21.43 -25.99 23.81
CA THR A 9 21.70 -24.54 23.78
C THR A 9 21.85 -24.06 22.33
N GLN A 10 22.54 -24.84 21.50
CA GLN A 10 22.72 -24.52 20.07
C GLN A 10 21.39 -24.61 19.30
N GLN A 11 20.55 -25.61 19.61
CA GLN A 11 19.20 -25.71 19.05
C GLN A 11 18.31 -24.53 19.45
N LEU A 12 18.34 -24.10 20.72
CA LEU A 12 17.55 -22.96 21.19
C LEU A 12 17.97 -21.65 20.49
N LEU A 13 19.28 -21.45 20.26
CA LEU A 13 19.78 -20.30 19.52
C LEU A 13 19.31 -20.33 18.06
N ALA A 14 19.35 -21.49 17.40
CA ALA A 14 18.88 -21.64 16.03
C ALA A 14 17.38 -21.35 15.89
N VAL A 15 16.56 -21.88 16.81
CA VAL A 15 15.12 -21.61 16.86
C VAL A 15 14.85 -20.13 17.12
N SER A 16 15.57 -19.53 18.07
CA SER A 16 15.43 -18.11 18.37
C SER A 16 15.76 -17.24 17.15
N TRP A 17 16.84 -17.57 16.44
CA TRP A 17 17.20 -16.89 15.19
C TRP A 17 16.15 -17.04 14.10
N LEU A 18 15.59 -18.24 13.92
CA LEU A 18 14.51 -18.48 12.97
C LEU A 18 13.29 -17.63 13.28
N VAL A 19 12.88 -17.57 14.55
CA VAL A 19 11.75 -16.74 14.99
C VAL A 19 12.02 -15.25 14.75
N LEU A 20 13.23 -14.77 15.07
CA LEU A 20 13.63 -13.38 14.83
C LEU A 20 13.60 -13.04 13.33
N SER A 21 14.12 -13.92 12.47
CA SER A 21 14.09 -13.69 11.02
C SER A 21 12.66 -13.66 10.47
N LEU A 22 11.79 -14.58 10.91
CA LEU A 22 10.40 -14.61 10.48
C LEU A 22 9.62 -13.36 10.91
N THR A 23 9.85 -12.92 12.15
CA THR A 23 9.22 -11.70 12.67
C THR A 23 9.71 -10.46 11.93
N ALA A 24 11.02 -10.35 11.66
CA ALA A 24 11.58 -9.24 10.88
C ALA A 24 10.95 -9.15 9.48
N VAL A 25 10.88 -10.27 8.74
CA VAL A 25 10.25 -10.31 7.40
C VAL A 25 8.77 -9.94 7.47
N GLY A 26 8.05 -10.39 8.50
CA GLY A 26 6.65 -10.03 8.72
C GLY A 26 6.47 -8.53 8.92
N VAL A 27 7.32 -7.92 9.75
CA VAL A 27 7.30 -6.48 10.03
C VAL A 27 7.68 -5.68 8.79
N GLU A 28 8.71 -6.08 8.03
CA GLU A 28 9.08 -5.43 6.78
C GLU A 28 7.95 -5.46 5.75
N ARG A 29 7.30 -6.62 5.60
CA ARG A 29 6.14 -6.75 4.70
C ARG A 29 4.99 -5.86 5.15
N TYR A 30 4.74 -5.77 6.45
CA TYR A 30 3.69 -4.91 7.01
C TYR A 30 4.02 -3.42 6.86
N ALA A 31 5.27 -3.04 7.10
CA ALA A 31 5.79 -1.68 6.95
C ALA A 31 5.68 -1.18 5.51
N THR A 32 5.96 -2.05 4.53
CA THR A 32 5.95 -1.73 3.09
C THR A 32 4.58 -1.89 2.42
N GLN A 33 3.54 -2.27 3.17
CA GLN A 33 2.18 -2.23 2.64
C GLN A 33 1.75 -0.78 2.39
N THR A 34 1.22 -0.54 1.19
CA THR A 34 0.59 0.74 0.84
C THR A 34 -0.75 0.80 1.55
N LEU A 35 -1.02 1.92 2.23
CA LEU A 35 -2.32 2.15 2.86
C LEU A 35 -3.35 2.52 1.77
N PRO A 36 -4.59 2.00 1.87
CA PRO A 36 -5.64 2.41 0.96
C PRO A 36 -5.95 3.89 1.17
N THR A 37 -5.98 4.64 0.08
CA THR A 37 -6.40 6.05 0.08
C THR A 37 -7.85 6.12 -0.38
N GLU A 38 -8.70 6.86 0.32
CA GLU A 38 -10.11 7.07 -0.02
C GLU A 38 -10.34 8.04 -1.20
N CYS A 39 -9.29 8.33 -2.01
CA CYS A 39 -9.39 9.25 -3.13
C CYS A 39 -9.99 8.58 -4.35
N ILE A 40 -11.21 8.99 -4.71
CA ILE A 40 -11.91 8.56 -5.92
C ILE A 40 -12.12 9.78 -6.82
N VAL A 41 -11.67 9.69 -8.07
CA VAL A 41 -11.95 10.69 -9.11
C VAL A 41 -13.08 10.17 -10.00
N ALA A 42 -14.16 10.94 -10.09
CA ALA A 42 -15.32 10.60 -10.89
C ALA A 42 -15.60 11.70 -11.92
N PHE A 43 -15.97 11.28 -13.13
CA PHE A 43 -16.49 12.17 -14.17
C PHE A 43 -17.98 11.92 -14.33
N SER A 44 -18.76 13.00 -14.42
CA SER A 44 -20.17 12.94 -14.74
C SER A 44 -20.43 13.70 -16.04
N ARG A 45 -21.39 13.21 -16.83
CA ARG A 45 -21.84 13.87 -18.05
C ARG A 45 -23.16 14.57 -17.77
N ILE A 46 -23.23 15.86 -18.08
CA ILE A 46 -24.48 16.63 -18.02
C ILE A 46 -24.90 16.88 -19.47
N THR A 47 -26.04 16.32 -19.88
CA THR A 47 -26.64 16.57 -21.19
C THR A 47 -27.67 17.68 -21.07
N VAL A 48 -27.55 18.74 -21.87
CA VAL A 48 -28.52 19.84 -21.96
C VAL A 48 -29.18 19.79 -23.33
N GLY A 49 -30.45 19.39 -23.39
CA GLY A 49 -31.19 19.14 -24.63
C GLY A 49 -31.12 17.68 -25.11
N ASP A 50 -31.81 17.40 -26.22
CA ASP A 50 -32.01 16.03 -26.78
C ASP A 50 -30.87 15.59 -27.72
N GLU A 51 -29.74 16.32 -27.72
CA GLU A 51 -28.60 15.96 -28.54
C GLU A 51 -27.59 15.15 -27.73
N PRO A 52 -27.36 13.87 -28.06
CA PRO A 52 -26.18 13.16 -27.59
C PRO A 52 -24.98 13.83 -28.26
N ARG A 53 -24.34 14.76 -27.55
CA ARG A 53 -23.04 15.27 -27.97
C ARG A 53 -22.09 14.07 -27.99
N ASP A 54 -21.50 13.79 -29.16
CA ASP A 54 -20.51 12.73 -29.41
C ASP A 54 -19.18 12.95 -28.63
N GLU A 55 -19.27 13.46 -27.40
CA GLU A 55 -18.15 13.60 -26.50
C GLU A 55 -17.82 12.22 -25.95
N GLN A 56 -16.82 11.60 -26.55
CA GLN A 56 -16.23 10.34 -26.13
C GLN A 56 -15.95 10.39 -24.62
N TRP A 57 -16.30 9.30 -23.91
CA TRP A 57 -15.94 9.16 -22.50
C TRP A 57 -14.44 9.41 -22.33
N PRO A 58 -14.01 10.12 -21.27
CA PRO A 58 -12.60 10.28 -20.96
C PRO A 58 -11.86 8.95 -21.00
N ASP A 59 -10.71 8.94 -21.68
CA ASP A 59 -9.81 7.80 -21.68
C ASP A 59 -9.09 7.66 -20.32
N GLU A 60 -8.47 6.51 -20.10
CA GLU A 60 -7.73 6.20 -18.88
C GLU A 60 -6.64 7.24 -18.59
N ALA A 61 -5.97 7.75 -19.63
CA ALA A 61 -4.95 8.80 -19.51
C ALA A 61 -5.51 10.14 -18.98
N THR A 62 -6.79 10.42 -19.23
CA THR A 62 -7.48 11.60 -18.66
C THR A 62 -7.83 11.38 -17.20
N PHE A 63 -8.24 10.17 -16.82
CA PHE A 63 -8.42 9.81 -15.41
C PHE A 63 -7.12 9.92 -14.62
N ASP A 64 -6.03 9.37 -15.15
CA ASP A 64 -4.71 9.42 -14.50
C ASP A 64 -4.24 10.85 -14.26
N ARG A 65 -4.39 11.73 -15.27
CA ARG A 65 -4.04 13.15 -15.13
C ARG A 65 -4.90 13.85 -14.09
N ALA A 66 -6.21 13.57 -14.06
CA ALA A 66 -7.09 14.17 -13.07
C ALA A 66 -6.77 13.67 -11.64
N TYR A 67 -6.40 12.41 -11.49
CA TYR A 67 -5.93 11.84 -10.23
C TYR A 67 -4.62 12.49 -9.77
N GLN A 68 -3.62 12.61 -10.65
CA GLN A 68 -2.36 13.32 -10.32
C GLN A 68 -2.61 14.78 -9.93
N ALA A 69 -3.47 15.49 -10.67
CA ALA A 69 -3.84 16.86 -10.31
C ALA A 69 -4.55 16.94 -8.94
N ALA A 70 -5.33 15.93 -8.56
CA ALA A 70 -5.95 15.85 -7.23
C ALA A 70 -4.90 15.64 -6.13
N LEU A 71 -3.86 14.82 -6.38
CA LEU A 71 -2.72 14.66 -5.47
C LEU A 71 -1.93 15.95 -5.31
N ASP A 72 -1.59 16.61 -6.41
CA ASP A 72 -0.75 17.82 -6.39
C ASP A 72 -1.46 19.04 -5.81
N SER A 73 -2.79 19.10 -5.96
CA SER A 73 -3.61 20.13 -5.31
C SER A 73 -3.86 19.88 -3.82
N GLY A 74 -3.43 18.74 -3.27
CA GLY A 74 -3.68 18.35 -1.89
C GLY A 74 -5.14 17.98 -1.60
N ARG A 75 -5.98 17.84 -2.63
CA ARG A 75 -7.35 17.32 -2.48
C ARG A 75 -7.38 15.84 -2.16
N CYS A 76 -6.33 15.13 -2.56
CA CYS A 76 -6.13 13.73 -2.25
C CYS A 76 -4.77 13.50 -1.60
N GLU A 77 -4.74 12.60 -0.62
CA GLU A 77 -3.49 12.13 -0.04
C GLU A 77 -2.80 11.16 -1.00
N ARG A 78 -1.47 11.25 -1.08
CA ARG A 78 -0.69 10.29 -1.86
C ARG A 78 -0.74 8.92 -1.21
N PRO A 79 -0.81 7.83 -2.00
CA PRO A 79 -0.61 6.50 -1.48
C PRO A 79 0.73 6.42 -0.77
N ARG A 80 0.68 6.19 0.54
CA ARG A 80 1.86 6.13 1.41
C ARG A 80 2.06 4.75 1.98
N LYS A 81 3.31 4.45 2.33
CA LYS A 81 3.63 3.21 3.03
C LYS A 81 3.26 3.33 4.50
N ARG A 82 2.85 2.22 5.11
CA ARG A 82 2.44 2.21 6.52
C ARG A 82 3.54 2.69 7.47
N TRP A 83 4.81 2.41 7.17
CA TRP A 83 5.93 2.87 8.02
C TRP A 83 6.02 4.39 8.12
N GLU A 84 5.50 5.14 7.15
CA GLU A 84 5.48 6.61 7.16
C GLU A 84 4.62 7.17 8.32
N GLU A 85 3.71 6.37 8.89
CA GLU A 85 2.94 6.74 10.10
C GLU A 85 3.77 6.64 11.39
N TRP A 86 4.87 5.89 11.40
CA TRP A 86 5.67 5.64 12.61
C TRP A 86 6.74 6.71 12.84
N VAL A 87 7.16 7.37 11.77
CA VAL A 87 8.20 8.41 11.78
C VAL A 87 7.62 9.83 11.86
N GLY A 88 6.33 9.93 12.22
CA GLY A 88 5.60 11.20 12.39
C GLY A 88 6.20 12.09 13.46
#